data_AF-A0A538KSA5-F1
#
_entry.id   AF-A0A538KSA5-F1
#
_cell.length_a   1.000
_cell.length_b   1.000
_cell.length_c   1.000
_cell.angle_alpha   90.00
_cell.angle_beta   90.00
_cell.angle_gamma   90.00
#
_symmetry.space_group_name_H-M   'P 1'
#
loop_
_entity.id
_entity.type
_entity.pdbx_description
1 polymer ?
#
loop_
_entity_poly.entity_id
_entity_poly.type
_entity_poly.pdbx_seq_one_letter_code
_entity_poly.pdbx_strand_id
1 'polypeptide(L)'
;MTDQSRQIAALLHEAGETHHLVYRIVDGDDPDWASWYGDWLINLSELPQILGATPVRSELVWLLVTLDKEYTKADPGTAWPQWYAERVVERFTADPR
;
A
#
# COMPACT_ATOMS: atom_id res chain seq x y z
N MET A 1 11.89 -7.27 -10.26
CA MET A 1 11.73 -6.73 -8.89
C MET A 1 12.82 -5.72 -8.63
N THR A 2 12.47 -4.43 -8.49
CA THR A 2 13.41 -3.34 -8.18
C THR A 2 13.66 -3.28 -6.67
N ASP A 3 14.75 -2.63 -6.26
CA ASP A 3 15.03 -2.43 -4.83
C ASP A 3 13.91 -1.62 -4.14
N GLN A 4 13.43 -0.57 -4.81
CA GLN A 4 12.28 0.24 -4.36
C GLN A 4 11.02 -0.63 -4.14
N SER A 5 10.69 -1.53 -5.07
CA SER A 5 9.52 -2.41 -4.90
C SER A 5 9.65 -3.33 -3.68
N ARG A 6 10.87 -3.77 -3.34
CA ARG A 6 11.10 -4.62 -2.17
C ARG A 6 10.95 -3.82 -0.87
N GLN A 7 11.46 -2.59 -0.83
CA GLN A 7 11.31 -1.69 0.32
C GLN A 7 9.83 -1.35 0.56
N ILE A 8 9.09 -1.01 -0.49
CA ILE A 8 7.66 -0.70 -0.39
C ILE A 8 6.85 -1.94 0.04
N ALA A 9 7.20 -3.14 -0.45
CA ALA A 9 6.56 -4.37 0.00
C ALA A 9 6.75 -4.63 1.49
N ALA A 10 7.93 -4.31 2.04
CA ALA A 10 8.18 -4.39 3.48
C ALA A 10 7.31 -3.40 4.27
N LEU A 11 7.21 -2.15 3.81
CA LEU A 11 6.35 -1.14 4.45
C LEU A 11 4.87 -1.54 4.41
N LEU A 12 4.39 -2.10 3.30
CA LEU A 12 3.03 -2.60 3.19
C LEU A 12 2.77 -3.75 4.16
N HIS A 13 3.72 -4.68 4.28
CA HIS A 13 3.61 -5.77 5.24
C HIS A 13 3.52 -5.25 6.69
N GLU A 14 4.42 -4.32 7.06
CA GLU A 14 4.44 -3.70 8.39
C GLU A 14 3.15 -2.91 8.68
N ALA A 15 2.65 -2.16 7.70
CA ALA A 15 1.36 -1.49 7.80
C ALA A 15 0.23 -2.48 8.12
N GLY A 16 0.23 -3.65 7.45
CA GLY A 16 -0.74 -4.70 7.71
C GLY A 16 -0.65 -5.29 9.10
N GLU A 17 0.55 -5.62 9.58
CA GLU A 17 0.74 -6.10 10.95
C GLU A 17 0.27 -5.06 11.98
N THR A 18 0.62 -3.80 11.77
CA THR A 18 0.24 -2.68 12.65
C THR A 18 -1.27 -2.47 12.64
N HIS A 19 -1.89 -2.49 11.47
CA HIS A 19 -3.33 -2.37 11.30
C HIS A 19 -4.07 -3.48 12.04
N HIS A 20 -3.66 -4.74 11.85
CA HIS A 20 -4.27 -5.87 12.55
C HIS A 20 -4.14 -5.79 14.08
N LEU A 21 -3.03 -5.25 14.60
CA LEU A 21 -2.83 -5.07 16.04
C LEU A 21 -3.77 -4.01 16.63
N VAL A 22 -3.95 -2.89 15.92
CA VAL A 22 -4.84 -1.78 16.30
C VAL A 22 -6.31 -2.19 16.17
N TYR A 23 -6.66 -2.90 15.11
CA TYR A 23 -8.03 -3.26 14.73
C TYR A 23 -8.41 -4.70 15.10
N ARG A 24 -7.78 -5.29 16.12
CA ARG A 24 -8.01 -6.68 16.57
C ARG A 24 -9.46 -7.05 16.96
N ILE A 25 -10.39 -6.09 16.94
CA ILE A 25 -11.77 -6.20 17.43
C ILE A 25 -12.81 -6.03 16.29
N VAL A 26 -12.40 -5.69 15.06
CA VAL A 26 -13.34 -5.67 13.92
C VAL A 26 -13.51 -7.08 13.36
N ASP A 27 -14.74 -7.60 13.41
CA ASP A 27 -15.18 -8.88 12.83
C ASP A 27 -15.15 -8.84 11.29
N GLY A 28 -13.96 -8.60 10.72
CA GLY A 28 -13.66 -8.73 9.29
C GLY A 28 -14.08 -7.56 8.40
N ASP A 29 -14.93 -6.63 8.87
CA ASP A 29 -15.33 -5.45 8.09
C ASP A 29 -14.59 -4.21 8.59
N ASP A 30 -13.63 -3.76 7.79
CA ASP A 30 -12.95 -2.48 7.98
C ASP A 30 -13.11 -1.65 6.70
N PRO A 31 -14.20 -0.88 6.56
CA PRO A 31 -14.43 -0.09 5.35
C PRO A 31 -13.41 1.03 5.15
N ASP A 32 -12.63 1.39 6.19
CA ASP A 32 -11.69 2.50 6.18
C ASP A 32 -10.22 2.07 6.09
N TRP A 33 -9.95 0.77 5.93
CA TRP A 33 -8.60 0.20 5.89
C TRP A 33 -7.65 0.98 4.97
N ALA A 34 -8.09 1.33 3.76
CA ALA A 34 -7.26 2.01 2.78
C ALA A 34 -6.91 3.44 3.20
N SER A 35 -7.82 4.13 3.88
CA SER A 35 -7.59 5.46 4.44
C SER A 35 -6.56 5.41 5.56
N TRP A 36 -6.61 4.38 6.41
CA TRP A 36 -5.61 4.16 7.46
C TRP A 36 -4.24 3.86 6.85
N TYR A 37 -4.17 2.93 5.89
CA TYR A 37 -2.93 2.61 5.19
C TYR A 37 -2.34 3.84 4.49
N GLY A 38 -3.18 4.62 3.80
CA GLY A 38 -2.73 5.83 3.11
C GLY A 38 -2.14 6.86 4.06
N ASP A 39 -2.70 7.01 5.27
CA ASP A 39 -2.14 7.89 6.29
C ASP A 39 -0.83 7.33 6.87
N TRP A 40 -0.82 6.06 7.26
CA TRP A 40 0.35 5.40 7.83
C TRP A 40 1.52 5.41 6.85
N LEU A 41 1.30 5.06 5.59
CA LEU A 41 2.33 5.03 4.56
C LEU A 41 2.92 6.43 4.30
N ILE A 42 2.10 7.47 4.23
CA ILE A 42 2.58 8.83 3.92
C ILE A 42 3.26 9.47 5.14
N ASN A 43 2.67 9.33 6.32
CA ASN A 43 3.04 10.13 7.49
C ASN A 43 3.85 9.38 8.53
N LEU A 44 3.82 8.04 8.53
CA LEU A 44 4.42 7.18 9.55
C LEU A 44 5.42 6.15 8.98
N SER A 45 5.77 6.26 7.69
CA SER A 45 6.71 5.36 7.03
C SER A 45 7.65 6.09 6.06
N GLU A 46 8.65 5.37 5.54
CA GLU A 46 9.63 5.90 4.59
C GLU A 46 9.14 5.96 3.13
N LEU A 47 7.85 5.72 2.86
CA LEU A 47 7.31 5.70 1.49
C LEU A 47 7.64 6.99 0.69
N PRO A 48 7.45 8.22 1.22
CA PRO A 48 7.80 9.44 0.47
C PRO A 48 9.29 9.51 0.10
N GLN A 49 10.17 9.02 0.95
CA GLN A 49 11.62 9.02 0.72
C GLN A 49 11.99 7.99 -0.35
N ILE A 50 11.36 6.81 -0.34
CA ILE A 50 11.58 5.78 -1.36
C ILE A 50 11.08 6.22 -2.74
N LEU A 51 9.96 6.95 -2.79
CA LEU A 51 9.37 7.47 -4.02
C LEU A 51 10.04 8.79 -4.50
N GLY A 52 10.78 9.48 -3.63
CA GLY A 52 11.37 10.80 -3.94
C GLY A 52 10.36 11.95 -3.97
N ALA A 53 9.09 11.67 -3.65
CA ALA A 53 8.01 12.64 -3.56
C ALA A 53 6.92 12.10 -2.61
N THR A 54 6.17 12.99 -1.96
CA THR A 54 5.02 12.60 -1.16
C THR A 54 3.79 12.38 -2.05
N PRO A 55 3.23 11.17 -2.13
CA PRO A 55 1.99 10.94 -2.88
C PRO A 55 0.83 11.77 -2.36
N VAL A 56 -0.09 12.17 -3.24
CA VAL A 56 -1.36 12.73 -2.81
C VAL A 56 -2.15 11.63 -2.09
N ARG A 57 -2.56 11.88 -0.84
CA ARG A 57 -3.23 10.86 -0.01
C ARG A 57 -4.46 10.24 -0.68
N SER A 58 -5.33 11.04 -1.27
CA SER A 58 -6.55 10.53 -1.93
C SER A 58 -6.25 9.62 -3.12
N GLU A 59 -5.17 9.88 -3.84
CA GLU A 59 -4.72 9.04 -4.95
C GLU A 59 -4.11 7.73 -4.46
N LEU A 60 -3.29 7.76 -3.40
CA LEU A 60 -2.77 6.54 -2.79
C LEU A 60 -3.90 5.65 -2.24
N VAL A 61 -4.87 6.25 -1.56
CA VAL A 61 -6.07 5.53 -1.05
C VAL A 61 -6.85 4.91 -2.21
N TRP A 62 -7.11 5.66 -3.28
CA TRP A 62 -7.77 5.15 -4.47
C TRP A 62 -7.00 3.98 -5.10
N LEU A 63 -5.66 4.09 -5.17
CA LEU A 63 -4.81 3.04 -5.70
C LEU A 63 -4.91 1.78 -4.84
N LEU A 64 -4.78 1.88 -3.52
CA LEU A 64 -4.88 0.73 -2.60
C LEU A 64 -6.21 -0.03 -2.76
N VAL A 65 -7.34 0.69 -2.80
CA VAL A 65 -8.67 0.10 -3.04
C VAL A 65 -8.76 -0.59 -4.41
N THR A 66 -8.12 -0.01 -5.42
CA THR A 66 -8.10 -0.58 -6.77
C THR A 66 -7.27 -1.87 -6.79
N LEU A 67 -6.09 -1.84 -6.17
CA LEU A 67 -5.19 -2.98 -6.07
C LEU A 67 -5.83 -4.16 -5.34
N ASP A 68 -6.57 -3.91 -4.26
CA ASP A 68 -7.30 -4.94 -3.53
C ASP A 68 -8.33 -5.66 -4.39
N LYS A 69 -9.18 -4.90 -5.08
CA LYS A 69 -10.17 -5.47 -6.01
C LYS A 69 -9.52 -6.28 -7.13
N GLU A 70 -8.41 -5.79 -7.67
CA GLU A 70 -7.67 -6.48 -8.73
C GLU A 70 -6.98 -7.74 -8.24
N TYR A 71 -6.37 -7.70 -7.06
CA TYR A 71 -5.70 -8.84 -6.44
C TYR A 71 -6.69 -9.96 -6.12
N THR A 72 -7.81 -9.63 -5.47
CA THR A 72 -8.89 -10.61 -5.19
C THR A 72 -9.45 -11.22 -6.47
N LYS A 73 -9.55 -10.42 -7.55
CA LYS A 73 -10.06 -10.90 -8.84
C LYS A 73 -9.04 -11.77 -9.59
N ALA A 74 -7.77 -11.41 -9.56
CA ALA A 74 -6.72 -12.08 -10.31
C ALA A 74 -6.18 -13.33 -9.61
N ASP A 75 -6.35 -13.41 -8.28
CA ASP A 75 -5.76 -14.44 -7.41
C ASP A 75 -4.31 -14.78 -7.79
N PRO A 76 -3.42 -13.76 -7.84
CA PRO A 76 -2.06 -13.98 -8.24
C PRO A 76 -1.38 -14.80 -7.15
N GLY A 77 -0.70 -15.90 -7.50
CA GLY A 77 0.09 -16.68 -6.52
C GLY A 77 1.27 -15.92 -5.88
N THR A 78 1.41 -14.62 -6.15
CA THR A 78 2.37 -13.69 -5.55
C THR A 78 1.76 -13.07 -4.31
N ALA A 79 2.51 -12.97 -3.21
CA ALA A 79 2.04 -12.32 -2.00
C ALA A 79 1.60 -10.86 -2.24
N TRP A 80 0.49 -10.46 -1.63
CA TRP A 80 -0.11 -9.14 -1.82
C TRP A 80 0.86 -7.95 -1.59
N PRO A 81 1.76 -7.91 -0.59
CA PRO A 81 2.61 -6.72 -0.39
C PRO A 81 3.53 -6.52 -1.60
N GLN A 82 4.04 -7.62 -2.16
CA GLN A 82 4.89 -7.59 -3.33
C GLN A 82 4.11 -7.16 -4.57
N TRP A 83 2.92 -7.72 -4.77
CA TRP A 83 2.07 -7.41 -5.92
C TRP A 83 1.63 -5.94 -5.94
N TYR A 84 1.33 -5.38 -4.77
CA TYR A 84 0.93 -3.98 -4.58
C TYR A 84 2.13 -3.06 -4.80
N ALA A 85 3.28 -3.38 -4.21
CA ALA A 85 4.48 -2.54 -4.28
C ALA A 85 4.96 -2.30 -5.71
N GLU A 86 4.90 -3.31 -6.58
CA GLU A 86 5.26 -3.18 -7.99
C GLU A 86 4.40 -2.14 -8.71
N ARG A 87 3.09 -2.12 -8.43
CA ARG A 87 2.14 -1.17 -9.03
C ARG A 87 2.20 0.21 -8.38
N VAL A 88 2.50 0.29 -7.09
CA VAL A 88 2.77 1.56 -6.40
C VAL A 88 3.99 2.24 -7.03
N VAL A 89 5.09 1.50 -7.24
CA VAL A 89 6.27 2.02 -7.96
C VAL A 89 5.86 2.48 -9.35
N GLU A 90 5.22 1.62 -10.14
CA GLU A 90 4.78 1.96 -11.50
C GLU A 90 3.95 3.26 -11.53
N ARG A 91 2.97 3.38 -10.63
CA ARG A 91 2.05 4.54 -10.61
C ARG A 91 2.72 5.86 -10.25
N PHE A 92 3.68 5.85 -9.32
CA PHE A 92 4.26 7.06 -8.74
C PHE A 92 5.66 7.39 -9.28
N THR A 93 6.35 6.46 -9.96
CA THR A 93 7.61 6.74 -10.65
C THR A 93 7.42 7.02 -12.15
N ALA A 94 6.32 6.57 -12.76
CA ALA A 94 6.03 6.85 -14.17
C ALA A 94 5.46 8.26 -14.42
N ASP A 95 5.07 9.00 -13.38
CA ASP A 95 4.47 10.33 -13.48
C ASP A 95 5.09 11.29 -12.44
N PRO A 96 6.23 11.93 -12.74
CA PRO A 96 6.78 12.99 -11.91
C PRO A 96 5.93 14.25 -12.12
N ARG A 97 4.92 14.43 -11.27
CA ARG A 97 4.22 15.72 -11.16
C ARG A 97 5.07 16.75 -10.41
#